data_AF-A0A960WAL4-F1
#
_entry.id   AF-A0A960WAL4-F1
#
_cell.length_a   1.000
_cell.length_b   1.000
_cell.length_c   1.000
_cell.angle_alpha   90.00
_cell.angle_beta   90.00
_cell.angle_gamma   90.00
#
_symmetry.space_group_name_H-M   'P 1'
#
loop_
_entity.id
_entity.type
_entity.pdbx_description
1 polymer ?
#
loop_
_entity_poly.entity_id
_entity_poly.type
_entity_poly.pdbx_seq_one_letter_code
_entity_poly.pdbx_strand_id
1 'polypeptide(L)'
;DYFPETEYFQKIYDDVPDKRDCIPFLLDEMRFNPETTFYVGDMIHDIETGQYANVKTIAITTGYQSYEMLKSANPDFLINTLSELLPILNIS
;
A
#
# COMPACT_ATOMS: atom_id res chain seq x y z
N ASP A 1 -14.01 6.88 20.80
CA ASP A 1 -12.77 6.10 20.93
C ASP A 1 -11.62 6.88 20.32
N TYR A 2 -10.56 7.12 21.08
CA TYR A 2 -9.35 7.80 20.61
C TYR A 2 -8.33 6.72 20.23
N PHE A 3 -7.98 6.67 18.95
CA PHE A 3 -6.90 5.84 18.44
C PHE A 3 -5.68 6.74 18.26
N PRO A 4 -4.68 6.70 19.17
CA PRO A 4 -3.51 7.58 19.10
C PRO A 4 -2.80 7.49 17.75
N GLU A 5 -2.88 6.34 17.08
CA GLU A 5 -2.24 6.08 15.79
C GLU A 5 -2.77 6.99 14.67
N THR A 6 -3.97 7.58 14.84
CA THR A 6 -4.53 8.52 13.87
C THR A 6 -3.64 9.76 13.66
N GLU A 7 -2.76 10.09 14.61
CA GLU A 7 -1.79 11.19 14.48
C GLU A 7 -0.74 10.96 13.38
N TYR A 8 -0.49 9.70 13.00
CA TYR A 8 0.45 9.35 11.94
C TYR A 8 -0.14 9.42 10.53
N PHE A 9 -1.46 9.59 10.41
CA PHE A 9 -2.16 9.62 9.12
C PHE A 9 -2.60 11.02 8.75
N GLN A 10 -2.21 11.49 7.55
CA GLN A 10 -2.72 12.75 7.02
C GLN A 10 -4.23 12.71 6.77
N LYS A 11 -4.75 11.56 6.32
CA LYS A 11 -6.17 11.32 6.06
C LYS A 11 -6.46 9.82 6.17
N ILE A 12 -7.66 9.49 6.68
CA ILE A 12 -8.14 8.11 6.81
C ILE A 12 -9.37 7.97 5.92
N TYR A 13 -9.39 6.94 5.10
CA TYR A 13 -10.51 6.57 4.24
C TYR A 13 -10.97 5.17 4.64
N ASP A 14 -12.17 5.08 5.21
CA ASP A 14 -12.84 3.83 5.52
C ASP A 14 -13.98 3.56 4.52
N ASP A 15 -14.47 2.31 4.50
CA ASP A 15 -15.60 1.87 3.67
C ASP A 15 -15.45 2.21 2.17
N VAL A 16 -14.22 2.10 1.64
CA VAL A 16 -13.91 2.36 0.23
C VAL A 16 -14.54 1.28 -0.66
N PRO A 17 -15.54 1.60 -1.52
CA PRO A 17 -16.26 0.60 -2.29
C PRO A 17 -15.40 -0.07 -3.37
N ASP A 18 -14.62 0.73 -4.11
CA ASP A 18 -13.61 0.26 -5.05
C ASP A 18 -12.34 1.09 -4.91
N LYS A 19 -11.25 0.42 -4.49
CA LYS A 19 -9.95 1.08 -4.31
C LYS A 19 -9.34 1.50 -5.65
N ARG A 20 -9.68 0.84 -6.76
CA ARG A 20 -9.16 1.17 -8.10
C ARG A 20 -9.65 2.52 -8.59
N ASP A 21 -10.81 2.98 -8.13
CA ASP A 21 -11.30 4.34 -8.38
C ASP A 21 -10.76 5.34 -7.35
N CYS A 22 -10.68 4.91 -6.09
CA CYS A 22 -10.28 5.78 -4.98
C CYS A 22 -8.80 6.19 -5.09
N ILE A 23 -7.87 5.25 -5.29
CA ILE A 23 -6.43 5.56 -5.26
C ILE A 23 -6.02 6.58 -6.33
N PRO A 24 -6.43 6.46 -7.61
CA PRO A 24 -6.15 7.50 -8.61
C PRO A 24 -6.69 8.88 -8.23
N PHE A 25 -7.90 8.94 -7.65
CA PHE A 25 -8.47 10.19 -7.15
C PHE A 25 -7.62 10.79 -6.01
N LEU A 26 -7.14 9.96 -5.08
CA LEU A 26 -6.29 10.41 -3.98
C LEU A 26 -4.94 10.95 -4.47
N LEU A 27 -4.34 10.31 -5.46
CA LEU A 27 -3.08 10.79 -6.06
C LEU A 27 -3.27 12.20 -6.65
N ASP A 28 -4.38 12.44 -7.34
CA ASP A 28 -4.70 13.76 -7.90
C ASP A 28 -5.02 14.80 -6.81
N GLU A 29 -5.92 14.48 -5.87
CA GLU A 29 -6.32 15.37 -4.76
C GLU A 29 -5.09 15.83 -3.97
N MET A 30 -4.20 14.89 -3.66
CA MET A 30 -3.02 15.10 -2.82
C MET A 30 -1.80 15.57 -3.62
N ARG A 31 -1.89 15.59 -4.95
CA ARG A 31 -0.80 15.90 -5.89
C ARG A 31 0.44 15.02 -5.68
N PHE A 32 0.23 13.74 -5.43
CA PHE A 32 1.31 12.77 -5.25
C PHE A 32 1.83 12.27 -6.60
N ASN A 33 3.15 12.07 -6.69
CA ASN A 33 3.78 11.45 -7.84
C ASN A 33 3.69 9.91 -7.71
N PRO A 34 3.02 9.21 -8.65
CA PRO A 34 2.89 7.76 -8.58
C PRO A 34 4.22 7.01 -8.49
N GLU A 35 5.26 7.50 -9.17
CA GLU A 35 6.60 6.88 -9.21
C GLU A 35 7.30 6.85 -7.84
N THR A 36 6.93 7.77 -6.94
CA THR A 36 7.46 7.86 -5.58
C THR A 36 6.41 7.54 -4.53
N THR A 37 5.25 7.02 -4.94
CA THR A 37 4.17 6.64 -4.04
C THR A 37 4.15 5.14 -3.89
N PHE A 38 3.99 4.68 -2.64
CA PHE A 38 3.92 3.26 -2.31
C PHE A 38 2.54 2.90 -1.79
N TYR A 39 2.03 1.74 -2.22
CA TYR A 39 0.82 1.13 -1.73
C TYR A 39 1.16 -0.20 -1.05
N VAL A 40 0.86 -0.29 0.24
CA VAL A 40 1.25 -1.43 1.10
C VAL A 40 0.00 -2.23 1.47
N GLY A 41 0.03 -3.56 1.27
CA GLY A 41 -1.09 -4.44 1.63
C GLY A 41 -0.70 -5.91 1.73
N ASP A 42 -1.61 -6.73 2.26
CA ASP A 42 -1.41 -8.15 2.58
C ASP A 42 -2.27 -9.09 1.73
N MET A 43 -2.86 -8.56 0.65
CA MET A 43 -3.73 -9.27 -0.28
C MET A 43 -3.37 -9.00 -1.75
N ILE A 44 -3.65 -9.95 -2.64
CA ILE A 44 -3.49 -9.82 -4.09
C ILE A 44 -4.26 -8.60 -4.62
N HIS A 45 -5.47 -8.34 -4.10
CA HIS A 45 -6.25 -7.19 -4.57
C HIS A 45 -5.54 -5.86 -4.28
N ASP A 46 -4.77 -5.77 -3.19
CA ASP A 46 -3.99 -4.58 -2.84
C ASP A 46 -2.85 -4.35 -3.85
N ILE A 47 -2.17 -5.43 -4.25
CA ILE A 47 -1.14 -5.40 -5.30
C ILE A 47 -1.75 -4.96 -6.63
N GLU A 48 -2.84 -5.59 -7.05
CA GLU A 48 -3.53 -5.25 -8.30
C GLU A 48 -4.06 -3.82 -8.30
N THR A 49 -4.51 -3.31 -7.14
CA THR A 49 -4.96 -1.92 -6.97
C THR A 49 -3.79 -0.95 -7.18
N GLY A 50 -2.65 -1.21 -6.54
CA GLY A 50 -1.46 -0.36 -6.71
C GLY A 50 -0.94 -0.38 -8.14
N GLN A 51 -0.91 -1.54 -8.78
CA GLN A 51 -0.57 -1.68 -10.20
C GLN A 51 -1.52 -0.90 -11.11
N TYR A 52 -2.84 -0.98 -10.87
CA TYR A 52 -3.83 -0.23 -11.64
C TYR A 52 -3.62 1.29 -11.52
N ALA A 53 -3.26 1.77 -10.32
CA ALA A 53 -2.97 3.17 -10.07
C ALA A 53 -1.56 3.62 -10.50
N ASN A 54 -0.74 2.72 -11.08
CA ASN A 54 0.67 2.94 -11.43
C ASN A 54 1.53 3.44 -10.24
N VAL A 55 1.25 2.97 -9.03
CA VAL A 55 2.08 3.23 -7.84
C VAL A 55 2.93 2.00 -7.49
N LYS A 56 4.01 2.20 -6.74
CA LYS A 56 4.86 1.10 -6.27
C LYS A 56 4.12 0.22 -5.27
N THR A 57 4.17 -1.09 -5.48
CA THR A 57 3.46 -2.07 -4.65
C THR A 57 4.38 -2.75 -3.66
N ILE A 58 3.99 -2.77 -2.39
CA ILE A 58 4.68 -3.51 -1.34
C ILE A 58 3.71 -4.51 -0.73
N ALA A 59 3.97 -5.79 -0.97
CA ALA A 59 3.22 -6.87 -0.35
C ALA A 59 3.89 -7.29 0.98
N ILE A 60 3.11 -7.38 2.07
CA ILE A 60 3.61 -7.83 3.37
C ILE A 60 2.99 -9.18 3.77
N THR A 61 3.83 -10.12 4.20
CA THR A 61 3.42 -11.53 4.43
C THR A 61 2.87 -11.81 5.83
N THR A 62 2.81 -10.80 6.71
CA THR A 62 2.33 -10.95 8.09
C THR A 62 0.81 -10.93 8.23
N GLY A 63 0.08 -10.77 7.13
CA GLY A 63 -1.37 -10.63 7.10
C GLY A 63 -2.11 -11.85 6.55
N TYR A 64 -3.11 -11.60 5.70
CA TYR A 64 -4.14 -12.57 5.33
C TYR A 64 -3.69 -13.64 4.33
N GLN A 65 -2.95 -13.26 3.27
CA GLN A 65 -2.58 -14.19 2.20
C GLN A 65 -1.15 -14.71 2.32
N SER A 66 -0.93 -15.93 1.80
CA SER A 66 0.38 -16.57 1.86
C SER A 66 1.41 -15.88 0.95
N TYR A 67 2.69 -16.07 1.28
CA TYR A 67 3.82 -15.60 0.46
C TYR A 67 3.66 -15.98 -1.02
N GLU A 68 3.30 -17.24 -1.32
CA GLU A 68 3.17 -17.71 -2.71
C GLU A 68 2.00 -17.04 -3.44
N MET A 69 0.90 -16.78 -2.75
CA MET A 69 -0.23 -16.04 -3.31
C MET A 69 0.19 -14.60 -3.66
N LEU A 70 0.80 -13.89 -2.71
CA LEU A 70 1.26 -12.51 -2.91
C LEU A 70 2.31 -12.42 -4.02
N LYS A 71 3.27 -13.34 -4.05
CA LYS A 71 4.30 -13.42 -5.08
C LYS A 71 3.71 -13.63 -6.48
N SER A 72 2.63 -14.40 -6.61
CA SER A 72 1.99 -14.66 -7.90
C SER A 72 1.40 -13.42 -8.57
N ALA A 73 1.10 -12.36 -7.80
CA ALA A 73 0.62 -11.07 -8.31
C ALA A 73 1.74 -10.11 -8.75
N ASN A 74 3.02 -10.51 -8.63
CA ASN A 74 4.19 -9.74 -9.04
C ASN A 74 4.27 -8.31 -8.45
N PRO A 75 4.32 -8.16 -7.11
CA PRO A 75 4.54 -6.85 -6.49
C PRO A 75 5.96 -6.34 -6.77
N ASP A 76 6.17 -5.02 -6.70
CA ASP A 76 7.51 -4.41 -6.79
C ASP A 76 8.40 -4.88 -5.63
N PHE A 77 7.81 -5.01 -4.44
CA PHE A 77 8.49 -5.49 -3.23
C PHE A 77 7.62 -6.51 -2.48
N LEU A 78 8.25 -7.55 -1.94
CA LEU A 78 7.62 -8.54 -1.07
C LEU A 78 8.45 -8.66 0.20
N ILE A 79 7.87 -8.23 1.33
CA ILE A 79 8.54 -8.12 2.62
C ILE A 79 7.91 -9.03 3.67
N ASN A 80 8.69 -9.44 4.68
CA ASN A 80 8.22 -10.31 5.75
C ASN A 80 7.97 -9.59 7.07
N THR A 81 8.45 -8.34 7.19
CA THR A 81 8.33 -7.51 8.39
C THR A 81 8.22 -6.04 8.01
N LEU A 82 7.52 -5.23 8.81
CA LEU A 82 7.42 -3.78 8.57
C LEU A 82 8.79 -3.07 8.63
N SER A 83 9.77 -3.59 9.37
CA SER A 83 11.12 -3.04 9.42
C SER A 83 11.84 -3.02 8.07
N GLU A 84 11.46 -3.91 7.14
CA GLU A 84 12.02 -3.93 5.79
C GLU A 84 11.57 -2.73 4.94
N LEU A 85 10.55 -1.96 5.38
CA LEU A 85 10.16 -0.70 4.73
C LEU A 85 11.24 0.38 4.86
N LEU A 86 11.99 0.42 5.96
CA LEU A 86 12.97 1.48 6.23
C LEU A 86 14.00 1.65 5.09
N PRO A 87 14.72 0.59 4.65
CA PRO A 87 15.63 0.71 3.52
C PRO A 87 14.93 0.96 2.18
N ILE A 88 13.68 0.52 1.99
CA ILE A 88 12.91 0.76 0.75
C ILE A 88 12.54 2.24 0.63
N LEU A 89 12.15 2.86 1.75
CA LEU A 89 11.72 4.26 1.83
C LEU A 89 12.90 5.23 2.00
N ASN A 90 14.15 4.74 2.00
CA ASN A 90 15.34 5.52 2.33
C ASN A 90 15.26 6.26 3.68
N ILE A 91 14.60 5.63 4.66
CA ILE A 91 14.52 6.14 6.03
C ILE A 91 15.72 5.59 6.80
N SER A 92 16.72 6.45 7.04
CA SER A 92 17.92 6.16 7.82
C SER A 92 17.74 6.47 9.31
#